data_AF-A0ABD7DJB4-F1
#
_entry.id   AF-A0ABD7DJB4-F1
#
_cell.length_a   1.000
_cell.length_b   1.000
_cell.length_c   1.000
_cell.angle_alpha   90.00
_cell.angle_beta   90.00
_cell.angle_gamma   90.00
#
_symmetry.space_group_name_H-M   'P 1'
#
loop_
_entity.id
_entity.type
_entity.pdbx_description
1 polymer ?
#
loop_
_entity_poly.entity_id
_entity_poly.type
_entity_poly.pdbx_seq_one_letter_code
_entity_poly.pdbx_strand_id
1 'polypeptide(L)'
;MPSKPFKPCKSLGCNELTRDKYCAKHIEKEKETVKYYDKHIRNKSSRSFYNSRLWKDMRELIYRRDHGLCVQCRSKDIIKIGDVVDHIIPIRVDWSKRLEPSNLQTLCHACHNKKTKEDEKKNKK
;
A
#
# COMPACT_ATOMS: atom_id res chain seq x y z
N MET A 1 3.80 35.48 -12.43
CA MET A 1 4.92 34.63 -11.95
C MET A 1 5.54 33.92 -13.14
N PRO A 2 6.87 33.86 -13.28
CA PRO A 2 7.51 33.22 -14.43
C PRO A 2 7.27 31.71 -14.40
N SER A 3 6.87 31.15 -15.54
CA SER A 3 6.68 29.71 -15.70
C SER A 3 8.01 28.98 -15.66
N LYS A 4 8.00 27.73 -15.17
CA LYS A 4 9.20 26.88 -15.08
C LYS A 4 9.88 26.73 -16.46
N PRO A 5 11.22 26.89 -16.55
CA PRO A 5 11.94 26.76 -17.80
C PRO A 5 11.86 25.33 -18.35
N PHE A 6 11.90 25.21 -19.68
CA PHE A 6 12.00 23.92 -20.36
C PHE A 6 13.35 23.27 -20.08
N LYS A 7 13.38 21.95 -19.96
CA LYS A 7 14.57 21.14 -19.71
C LYS A 7 14.62 19.93 -20.65
N PRO A 8 15.81 19.39 -20.97
CA PRO A 8 15.92 18.21 -21.82
C PRO A 8 15.24 17.00 -21.17
N CYS A 9 14.66 16.15 -22.03
CA CYS A 9 14.09 14.86 -21.66
C CYS A 9 15.15 13.97 -20.99
N LYS A 10 14.77 13.25 -19.92
CA LYS A 10 15.70 12.34 -19.20
C LYS A 10 15.97 11.02 -19.93
N SER A 11 15.28 10.73 -21.03
CA SER A 11 15.51 9.51 -21.81
C SER A 11 16.91 9.53 -22.43
N LEU A 12 17.61 8.39 -22.41
CA LEU A 12 18.98 8.29 -22.93
C LEU A 12 19.00 8.69 -24.41
N GLY A 13 19.82 9.70 -24.74
CA GLY A 13 19.98 10.21 -26.11
C GLY A 13 18.83 11.09 -26.61
N CYS A 14 17.86 11.48 -25.77
CA CYS A 14 16.76 12.36 -26.18
C CYS A 14 17.03 13.82 -25.81
N ASN A 15 17.16 14.68 -26.83
CA ASN A 15 17.41 16.12 -26.64
C ASN A 15 16.13 16.98 -26.66
N GLU A 16 14.95 16.36 -26.64
CA GLU A 16 13.67 17.05 -26.74
C GLU A 16 13.35 17.82 -25.44
N LEU A 17 13.02 19.10 -25.57
CA LEU A 17 12.72 19.97 -24.44
C LEU A 17 11.30 19.71 -23.91
N THR A 18 11.18 19.52 -22.60
CA THR A 18 9.91 19.25 -21.91
C THR A 18 9.82 20.07 -20.62
N ARG A 19 8.61 20.33 -20.14
CA ARG A 19 8.38 20.89 -18.79
C ARG A 19 8.39 19.78 -17.73
N ASP A 20 8.12 18.54 -18.15
CA ASP A 20 8.03 17.36 -17.31
C ASP A 20 9.36 16.58 -17.27
N LYS A 21 9.35 15.39 -16.66
CA LYS A 21 10.54 14.52 -16.56
C LYS A 21 10.94 13.90 -17.91
N TYR A 22 9.96 13.64 -18.78
CA TYR A 22 10.14 13.08 -20.11
C TYR A 22 9.29 13.84 -21.14
N CYS A 23 9.65 13.77 -22.42
CA CYS A 23 8.81 14.31 -23.50
C CYS A 23 7.63 13.38 -23.80
N ALA A 24 6.66 13.85 -24.59
CA ALA A 24 5.46 13.08 -24.94
C ALA A 24 5.77 11.68 -25.51
N LYS A 25 6.86 11.56 -26.29
CA LYS A 25 7.32 10.29 -26.87
C LYS A 25 7.83 9.27 -25.83
N HIS A 26 8.27 9.73 -24.67
CA HIS A 26 8.90 8.89 -23.64
C HIS A 26 8.07 8.72 -22.37
N ILE A 27 6.99 9.50 -22.23
CA ILE A 27 6.03 9.37 -21.11
C ILE A 27 5.39 7.98 -21.09
N GLU A 28 5.03 7.41 -22.25
CA GLU A 28 4.37 6.10 -22.29
C GLU A 28 5.31 4.97 -21.85
N LYS A 29 6.57 5.01 -22.29
CA LYS A 29 7.60 4.04 -21.87
C LYS A 29 7.87 4.13 -20.36
N GLU A 30 7.91 5.32 -19.77
CA GLU A 30 7.97 5.45 -18.30
C GLU A 30 6.74 4.81 -17.64
N LYS A 31 5.53 5.12 -18.12
CA LYS A 31 4.29 4.53 -17.59
C LYS A 31 4.28 3.01 -17.66
N GLU A 32 4.76 2.42 -18.75
CA GLU A 32 4.89 0.97 -18.90
C GLU A 32 5.91 0.37 -17.92
N THR A 33 7.09 0.99 -17.77
CA THR A 33 8.10 0.52 -16.82
C THR A 33 7.60 0.60 -15.37
N VAL A 34 6.88 1.66 -15.00
CA VAL A 34 6.25 1.80 -13.68
C VAL A 34 5.17 0.73 -13.47
N LYS A 35 4.30 0.51 -14.46
CA LYS A 35 3.28 -0.56 -14.42
C LYS A 35 3.92 -1.94 -14.27
N TYR A 36 4.98 -2.24 -15.01
CA TYR A 36 5.71 -3.50 -14.93
C TYR A 36 6.34 -3.70 -13.55
N TYR A 37 7.01 -2.67 -13.02
CA TYR A 37 7.63 -2.69 -11.69
C TYR A 37 6.59 -2.90 -10.57
N ASP A 38 5.47 -2.18 -10.60
CA ASP A 38 4.38 -2.35 -9.64
C ASP A 38 3.76 -3.76 -9.73
N LYS A 39 3.52 -4.26 -10.94
CA LYS A 39 2.89 -5.57 -11.16
C LYS A 39 3.79 -6.74 -10.75
N HIS A 40 5.08 -6.69 -11.08
CA HIS A 40 5.99 -7.84 -10.97
C HIS A 40 6.94 -7.78 -9.77
N ILE A 41 7.42 -6.59 -9.39
CA ILE A 41 8.42 -6.44 -8.31
C ILE A 41 7.74 -6.11 -6.98
N ARG A 42 6.83 -5.12 -6.97
CA ARG A 42 6.17 -4.67 -5.73
C ARG A 42 5.26 -5.75 -5.12
N ASN A 43 4.56 -6.52 -5.95
CA ASN A 43 3.79 -7.69 -5.51
C ASN A 43 4.66 -8.81 -4.94
N LYS A 44 5.87 -9.03 -5.48
CA LYS A 44 6.82 -10.04 -4.96
C LYS A 44 7.36 -9.64 -3.58
N SER A 45 7.67 -8.35 -3.38
CA SER A 45 8.07 -7.80 -2.09
C SER A 45 6.99 -7.96 -1.01
N SER A 46 5.72 -7.68 -1.37
CA SER A 46 4.57 -7.87 -0.48
C SER A 46 4.41 -9.32 -0.03
N ARG A 47 4.50 -10.28 -0.96
CA ARG A 47 4.43 -11.71 -0.63
C ARG A 47 5.59 -12.16 0.27
N SER A 48 6.80 -11.68 0.01
CA SER A 48 7.97 -11.97 0.87
C SER A 48 7.78 -11.42 2.27
N PHE A 49 7.18 -10.23 2.41
CA PHE A 49 6.89 -9.63 3.70
C PHE A 49 5.91 -10.47 4.52
N TYR A 50 4.78 -10.88 3.95
CA TYR A 50 3.80 -11.71 4.67
C TYR A 50 4.35 -13.09 5.07
N ASN A 51 5.39 -13.57 4.40
CA ASN A 51 6.10 -14.81 4.77
C ASN A 51 7.22 -14.60 5.80
N SER A 52 7.64 -13.35 6.03
CA SER A 52 8.78 -13.02 6.89
C SER A 52 8.49 -13.32 8.37
N ARG A 53 9.54 -13.67 9.12
CA ARG A 53 9.46 -13.85 10.57
C ARG A 53 8.97 -12.59 11.29
N LEU A 54 9.48 -11.43 10.89
CA LEU A 54 9.06 -10.13 11.44
C LEU A 54 7.55 -9.92 11.37
N TRP A 55 6.93 -10.25 10.22
CA TRP A 55 5.47 -10.16 10.10
C TRP A 55 4.74 -11.17 10.98
N LYS A 56 5.20 -12.42 11.05
CA LYS A 56 4.58 -13.45 11.88
C LYS A 56 4.59 -13.07 13.37
N ASP A 57 5.74 -12.62 13.85
CA ASP A 57 5.93 -12.19 15.25
C ASP A 57 5.06 -10.96 15.57
N MET A 58 5.05 -9.95 14.67
CA MET A 58 4.20 -8.77 14.83
C MET A 58 2.71 -9.12 14.77
N ARG A 59 2.28 -9.97 13.84
CA ARG A 59 0.90 -10.45 13.72
C ARG A 59 0.45 -11.11 15.02
N GLU A 60 1.28 -11.96 15.60
CA GLU A 60 0.97 -12.63 16.87
C GLU A 60 0.85 -11.63 18.02
N LEU A 61 1.77 -10.67 18.10
CA LEU A 61 1.74 -9.59 19.10
C LEU A 61 0.44 -8.79 19.02
N ILE A 62 0.04 -8.38 17.81
CA ILE A 62 -1.19 -7.61 17.60
C ILE A 62 -2.44 -8.45 17.91
N TYR A 63 -2.45 -9.72 17.51
CA TYR A 63 -3.54 -10.62 17.83
C TYR A 63 -3.72 -10.77 19.35
N ARG A 64 -2.62 -10.92 20.09
CA ARG A 64 -2.63 -10.98 21.57
C ARG A 64 -3.06 -9.64 22.20
N ARG A 65 -2.55 -8.50 21.71
CA ARG A 65 -2.95 -7.15 22.15
C ARG A 65 -4.46 -6.94 22.04
N ASP A 66 -5.04 -7.41 20.95
CA ASP A 66 -6.48 -7.26 20.69
C ASP A 66 -7.33 -8.36 21.36
N HIS A 67 -6.72 -9.20 22.21
CA HIS A 67 -7.32 -10.36 22.88
C HIS A 67 -7.94 -11.38 21.91
N GLY A 68 -7.42 -11.47 20.69
CA GLY A 68 -7.98 -12.29 19.61
C GLY A 68 -9.36 -11.85 19.12
N LEU A 69 -9.80 -10.64 19.48
CA LEU A 69 -11.12 -10.11 19.12
C LEU A 69 -11.04 -9.10 17.98
N CYS A 70 -12.10 -9.06 17.19
CA CYS A 70 -12.30 -8.05 16.16
C CYS A 70 -12.48 -6.67 16.81
N VAL A 71 -11.52 -5.77 16.62
CA VAL A 71 -11.55 -4.43 17.24
C VAL A 71 -12.76 -3.60 16.81
N GLN A 72 -13.20 -3.76 15.56
CA GLN A 72 -14.35 -3.05 14.97
C GLN A 72 -15.70 -3.58 15.49
N CYS A 73 -15.76 -4.84 15.89
CA CYS A 73 -16.95 -5.39 16.56
C CYS A 73 -16.96 -4.98 18.03
N ARG A 74 -15.80 -5.07 18.69
CA ARG A 74 -15.64 -4.68 20.10
C ARG A 74 -15.98 -3.21 20.33
N SER A 75 -15.67 -2.31 19.38
CA SER A 75 -16.04 -0.89 19.46
C SER A 75 -17.55 -0.63 19.34
N LYS A 76 -18.36 -1.68 19.12
CA LYS A 76 -19.82 -1.65 19.04
C LYS A 76 -20.44 -2.59 20.07
N ASP A 77 -19.68 -2.96 21.11
CA ASP A 77 -20.08 -3.90 22.16
C ASP A 77 -20.44 -5.30 21.65
N ILE A 78 -19.94 -5.69 20.47
CA ILE A 78 -20.13 -7.03 19.89
C ILE A 78 -18.85 -7.84 20.10
N ILE A 79 -18.93 -8.94 20.85
CA ILE A 79 -17.84 -9.90 20.99
C ILE A 79 -17.80 -10.79 19.76
N LYS A 80 -16.72 -10.68 18.98
CA LYS A 80 -16.48 -11.52 17.81
C LYS A 80 -15.00 -11.81 17.67
N ILE A 81 -14.66 -13.06 17.42
CA ILE A 81 -13.28 -13.50 17.16
C ILE A 81 -12.74 -12.83 15.90
N GLY A 82 -11.48 -12.42 15.95
CA GLY A 82 -10.76 -11.94 14.78
C GLY A 82 -10.13 -13.07 13.99
N ASP A 83 -10.20 -12.98 12.67
CA ASP A 83 -9.64 -13.99 11.75
C ASP A 83 -8.30 -13.53 11.16
N VAL A 84 -8.12 -12.21 11.03
CA VAL A 84 -6.99 -11.61 10.32
C VAL A 84 -6.47 -10.37 11.06
N VAL A 85 -5.16 -10.15 11.00
CA VAL A 85 -4.54 -8.88 11.37
C VAL A 85 -4.32 -8.07 10.10
N ASP A 86 -4.97 -6.92 10.02
CA ASP A 86 -5.05 -6.08 8.84
C ASP A 86 -4.35 -4.72 9.07
N HIS A 87 -3.82 -4.16 7.99
CA HIS A 87 -3.18 -2.84 8.00
C HIS A 87 -4.23 -1.73 7.89
N ILE A 88 -4.31 -0.82 8.85
CA ILE A 88 -5.23 0.35 8.82
C ILE A 88 -4.97 1.19 7.57
N ILE A 89 -3.71 1.60 7.36
CA ILE A 89 -3.20 2.16 6.11
C ILE A 89 -2.61 1.00 5.31
N PRO A 90 -3.17 0.64 4.15
CA PRO A 90 -2.73 -0.53 3.39
C PRO A 90 -1.22 -0.48 3.08
N ILE A 91 -0.56 -1.63 3.16
CA ILE A 91 0.88 -1.77 2.89
C ILE A 91 1.31 -1.21 1.52
N ARG A 92 0.40 -1.25 0.54
CA ARG A 92 0.62 -0.70 -0.81
C ARG A 92 0.63 0.83 -0.85
N VAL A 93 -0.05 1.48 0.08
CA VAL A 93 -0.17 2.94 0.21
C VAL A 93 1.04 3.49 0.95
N ASP A 94 1.39 2.90 2.11
CA ASP A 94 2.53 3.33 2.90
C ASP A 94 3.32 2.13 3.45
N TRP A 95 4.45 1.83 2.81
CA TRP A 95 5.32 0.72 3.19
C TRP A 95 6.07 0.98 4.50
N SER A 96 6.27 2.24 4.89
CA SER A 96 7.02 2.59 6.10
C SER A 96 6.30 2.11 7.37
N LYS A 97 4.96 2.07 7.32
CA LYS A 97 4.08 1.68 8.44
C LYS A 97 3.74 0.19 8.51
N ARG A 98 4.38 -0.65 7.69
CA ARG A 98 4.02 -2.08 7.56
C ARG A 98 4.18 -2.90 8.85
N LEU A 99 5.03 -2.46 9.77
CA LEU A 99 5.29 -3.07 11.09
C LEU A 99 4.98 -2.11 12.25
N GLU A 100 4.27 -1.01 12.00
CA GLU A 100 3.90 -0.08 13.05
C GLU A 100 2.69 -0.65 13.82
N PRO A 101 2.77 -0.92 15.13
CA PRO A 101 1.67 -1.55 15.87
C PRO A 101 0.36 -0.76 15.84
N SER A 102 0.46 0.57 15.83
CA SER A 102 -0.67 1.50 15.70
C SER A 102 -1.40 1.38 14.36
N ASN A 103 -0.72 0.88 13.32
CA ASN A 103 -1.25 0.70 11.97
C ASN A 103 -1.81 -0.71 11.75
N LEU A 104 -1.88 -1.55 12.79
CA LEU A 104 -2.34 -2.94 12.70
C LEU A 104 -3.55 -3.17 13.61
N GLN A 105 -4.54 -3.90 13.11
CA GLN A 105 -5.76 -4.23 13.84
C GLN A 105 -6.25 -5.65 13.55
N THR A 106 -6.72 -6.34 14.59
CA THR A 106 -7.36 -7.64 14.46
C THR A 106 -8.82 -7.48 14.05
N LEU A 107 -9.22 -8.14 12.95
CA LEU A 107 -10.56 -8.03 12.35
C LEU A 107 -11.16 -9.42 12.07
N CYS A 108 -12.48 -9.54 12.19
CA CYS A 108 -13.20 -10.66 11.60
C CYS A 108 -13.32 -10.49 10.08
N HIS A 109 -13.56 -11.58 9.36
CA HIS A 109 -13.70 -11.58 7.89
C HIS A 109 -14.73 -10.56 7.37
N ALA A 110 -15.85 -10.39 8.06
CA ALA A 110 -16.88 -9.43 7.66
C ALA A 110 -16.39 -7.97 7.73
N CYS A 111 -15.71 -7.61 8.82
CA CYS A 111 -15.14 -6.27 9.00
C CYS A 111 -13.96 -6.04 8.05
N HIS A 112 -13.10 -7.05 7.87
CA HIS A 112 -12.00 -7.00 6.91
C HIS A 112 -12.50 -6.75 5.48
N ASN A 113 -13.46 -7.55 5.01
CA ASN A 113 -14.00 -7.41 3.65
C ASN A 113 -14.68 -6.05 3.44
N LYS A 114 -15.36 -5.52 4.46
CA LYS A 114 -15.93 -4.16 4.42
C LYS A 114 -14.82 -3.12 4.25
N LYS A 115 -13.77 -3.19 5.07
CA LYS A 115 -12.63 -2.27 4.98
C LYS A 115 -11.91 -2.37 3.63
N THR A 116 -11.66 -3.58 3.11
CA THR A 116 -11.03 -3.76 1.79
C THR A 116 -11.78 -3.00 0.70
N LYS A 117 -13.13 -3.11 0.67
CA LYS A 117 -13.97 -2.38 -0.29
C LYS A 117 -13.88 -0.86 -0.11
N GLU A 118 -13.80 -0.37 1.12
CA GLU A 118 -13.65 1.05 1.42
C GLU A 118 -12.27 1.58 1.00
N ASP A 119 -11.21 0.83 1.25
CA ASP A 119 -9.85 1.18 0.85
C ASP A 119 -9.68 1.18 -0.68
N GLU A 120 -10.31 0.24 -1.38
CA GLU A 120 -10.32 0.22 -2.85
C GLU A 120 -11.00 1.47 -3.43
N LYS A 121 -12.10 1.92 -2.82
CA LYS A 121 -12.79 3.16 -3.24
C LYS A 121 -11.93 4.39 -2.99
N LYS A 122 -11.26 4.47 -1.84
CA LYS A 122 -10.39 5.60 -1.48
C LYS A 122 -9.16 5.71 -2.37
N ASN A 123 -8.55 4.58 -2.73
CA ASN A 123 -7.32 4.52 -3.51
C ASN A 123 -7.53 4.43 -5.03
N LYS A 124 -8.77 4.53 -5.53
CA LYS A 124 -9.10 4.58 -6.96
C LYS A 124 -9.22 6.00 -7.53
N LYS A 125 -9.02 7.04 -6.70
CA LYS A 125 -8.90 8.44 -7.12
C LYS A 125 -7.44 8.80 -7.33
#